data_AF-A0A4U9XXM6-F1
#
_entry.id   AF-A0A4U9XXM6-F1
#
_cell.length_a   1.000
_cell.length_b   1.000
_cell.length_c   1.000
_cell.angle_alpha   90.00
_cell.angle_beta   90.00
_cell.angle_gamma   90.00
#
_symmetry.space_group_name_H-M   'P 1'
#
loop_
_entity.id
_entity.type
_entity.pdbx_description
1 polymer ?
#
loop_
_entity_poly.entity_id
_entity_poly.type
_entity_poly.pdbx_seq_one_letter_code
_entity_poly.pdbx_strand_id
1 'polypeptide(L)'
;MKTNTYHYSGIEWDIAKVMRAREWPFKYLYSSFNIRSLKLMKLADPPIELAILVRNNPFQIWFGSRKTFINAFHLKKFWVMNSKRILGYFRKRVRLWTLNKEKEMEDAFRSNLAGFMTDKPELAVAVRDRIINEKAKEG
;
A
#
# COMPACT_ATOMS: atom_id res chain seq x y z
N MET A 1 -4.32 -0.79 -10.38
CA MET A 1 -5.15 -1.06 -11.57
C MET A 1 -6.48 -0.32 -11.46
N LYS A 2 -6.84 0.48 -12.47
CA LYS A 2 -8.12 1.20 -12.56
C LYS A 2 -9.21 0.29 -13.16
N THR A 3 -9.50 -0.83 -12.49
CA THR A 3 -10.50 -1.80 -12.94
C THR A 3 -11.80 -1.75 -12.13
N ASN A 4 -11.97 -0.70 -11.32
CA ASN A 4 -13.11 -0.51 -10.43
C ASN A 4 -14.29 0.20 -11.10
N THR A 5 -14.06 0.95 -12.18
CA THR A 5 -15.10 1.66 -12.94
C THR A 5 -15.33 1.01 -14.30
N TYR A 6 -14.26 0.68 -15.03
CA TYR A 6 -14.31 -0.07 -16.29
C TYR A 6 -13.44 -1.30 -16.16
N HIS A 7 -13.97 -2.47 -16.49
CA HIS A 7 -13.18 -3.69 -16.55
C HIS A 7 -12.61 -3.84 -17.96
N TYR A 8 -11.29 -3.84 -18.08
CA TYR A 8 -10.59 -4.12 -19.32
C TYR A 8 -10.33 -5.62 -19.37
N SER A 9 -11.01 -6.33 -20.27
CA SER A 9 -10.85 -7.79 -20.37
C SER A 9 -9.39 -8.16 -20.65
N GLY A 10 -8.83 -9.08 -19.87
CA GLY A 10 -7.46 -9.58 -20.06
C GLY A 10 -6.33 -8.73 -19.46
N ILE A 11 -6.62 -7.53 -18.93
CA ILE A 11 -5.58 -6.59 -18.49
C ILE A 11 -4.64 -7.16 -17.42
N GLU A 12 -5.12 -8.06 -16.56
CA GLU A 12 -4.28 -8.73 -15.57
C GLU A 12 -3.16 -9.56 -16.21
N TRP A 13 -3.48 -10.29 -17.28
CA TRP A 13 -2.52 -11.11 -18.01
C TRP A 13 -1.56 -10.26 -18.83
N ASP A 14 -2.05 -9.18 -19.44
CA ASP A 14 -1.22 -8.24 -20.19
C ASP A 14 -0.19 -7.54 -19.28
N ILE A 15 -0.64 -7.08 -18.11
CA ILE A 15 0.26 -6.50 -17.09
C ILE A 15 1.28 -7.53 -16.63
N ALA A 16 0.86 -8.76 -16.31
CA ALA A 16 1.77 -9.82 -15.88
C ALA A 16 2.79 -10.17 -16.97
N LYS A 17 2.37 -10.21 -18.24
CA LYS A 17 3.24 -10.43 -19.39
C LYS A 17 4.31 -9.34 -19.50
N VAL A 18 3.94 -8.06 -19.41
CA VAL A 18 4.90 -6.94 -19.45
C VAL A 18 5.86 -6.97 -18.28
N MET A 19 5.35 -7.21 -17.06
CA MET A 19 6.20 -7.20 -15.86
C MET A 19 7.19 -8.36 -15.84
N ARG A 20 6.85 -9.51 -16.42
CA ARG A 20 7.75 -10.68 -16.54
C ARG A 20 8.64 -10.67 -17.77
N ALA A 21 8.44 -9.75 -18.71
CA ALA A 21 9.23 -9.71 -19.94
C ALA A 21 10.72 -9.38 -19.68
N ARG A 22 11.05 -8.85 -18.50
CA ARG A 22 12.42 -8.58 -18.08
C ARG A 22 12.54 -8.62 -16.56
N GLU A 23 13.78 -8.74 -16.09
CA GLU A 23 14.10 -8.45 -14.70
C GLU A 23 14.13 -6.94 -14.46
N TRP A 24 13.63 -6.53 -13.30
CA TRP A 24 13.61 -5.14 -12.88
C TRP A 24 14.63 -4.94 -11.76
N PRO A 25 15.36 -3.80 -11.74
CA PRO A 25 16.28 -3.48 -10.64
C PRO A 25 15.53 -3.11 -9.34
N PHE A 26 14.21 -3.32 -9.30
CA PHE A 26 13.34 -3.01 -8.19
C PHE A 26 12.30 -4.12 -8.00
N LYS A 27 11.79 -4.21 -6.77
CA LYS A 27 10.63 -5.06 -6.47
C LYS A 27 9.35 -4.32 -6.83
N TYR A 28 8.37 -5.06 -7.35
CA TYR A 28 7.06 -4.54 -7.65
C TYR A 28 5.97 -5.30 -6.90
N LEU A 29 4.78 -4.69 -6.86
CA LEU A 29 3.56 -5.25 -6.30
C LEU A 29 2.37 -4.74 -7.09
N TYR A 30 1.24 -5.42 -7.00
CA TYR A 30 0.00 -4.95 -7.63
C TYR A 30 -0.99 -4.44 -6.60
N SER A 31 -1.70 -3.37 -6.96
CA SER A 31 -2.77 -2.83 -6.11
C SER A 31 -4.01 -2.46 -6.89
N SER A 32 -5.18 -2.63 -6.29
CA SER A 32 -6.48 -2.29 -6.90
C SER A 32 -7.56 -2.06 -5.84
N PHE A 33 -8.55 -1.21 -6.16
CA PHE A 33 -9.80 -1.13 -5.41
C PHE A 33 -10.74 -2.30 -5.73
N ASN A 34 -10.48 -3.04 -6.82
CA ASN A 34 -11.26 -4.19 -7.26
C ASN A 34 -10.59 -5.49 -6.80
N ILE A 35 -11.21 -6.19 -5.86
CA ILE A 35 -10.66 -7.44 -5.33
C ILE A 35 -10.70 -8.60 -6.34
N ARG A 36 -11.62 -8.58 -7.32
CA ARG A 36 -11.67 -9.59 -8.38
C ARG A 36 -10.41 -9.48 -9.25
N SER A 37 -10.01 -8.27 -9.61
CA SER A 37 -8.75 -8.03 -10.30
C SER A 37 -7.54 -8.52 -9.51
N LEU A 38 -7.50 -8.35 -8.19
CA LEU A 38 -6.41 -8.92 -7.38
C LEU A 38 -6.42 -10.45 -7.38
N LYS A 39 -7.60 -11.07 -7.36
CA LYS A 39 -7.71 -12.53 -7.49
C LYS A 39 -7.19 -13.01 -8.86
N LEU A 40 -7.54 -12.30 -9.94
CA LEU A 40 -7.02 -12.60 -11.27
C LEU A 40 -5.51 -12.38 -11.34
N MET A 41 -4.98 -11.30 -10.74
CA MET A 41 -3.52 -11.10 -10.62
C MET A 41 -2.83 -12.21 -9.83
N LYS A 42 -3.47 -12.80 -8.82
CA LYS A 42 -2.90 -13.95 -8.10
C LYS A 42 -2.73 -15.18 -9.01
N LEU A 43 -3.61 -15.35 -10.00
CA LEU A 43 -3.45 -16.39 -11.02
C LEU A 43 -2.44 -15.95 -12.07
N ALA A 44 -2.48 -14.67 -12.44
CA ALA A 44 -1.67 -14.13 -13.52
C ALA A 44 -0.20 -14.01 -13.19
N ASP A 45 0.15 -13.62 -11.97
CA ASP A 45 1.51 -13.49 -11.46
C ASP A 45 1.60 -13.91 -9.98
N PRO A 46 1.57 -15.23 -9.69
CA PRO A 46 1.37 -15.76 -8.33
C PRO A 46 2.35 -15.33 -7.23
N PRO A 47 3.66 -15.15 -7.48
CA PRO A 47 4.60 -14.85 -6.39
C PRO A 47 4.54 -13.39 -5.92
N ILE A 48 3.86 -12.51 -6.67
CA ILE A 48 3.89 -11.07 -6.43
C ILE A 48 2.95 -10.65 -5.31
N GLU A 49 3.41 -9.70 -4.50
CA GLU A 49 2.62 -9.10 -3.42
C GLU A 49 1.37 -8.39 -3.99
N LEU A 50 0.22 -8.64 -3.37
CA LEU A 50 -1.04 -8.00 -3.72
C LEU A 50 -1.54 -7.12 -2.57
N ALA A 51 -1.88 -5.87 -2.90
CA ALA A 51 -2.38 -4.89 -1.95
C ALA A 51 -3.79 -4.40 -2.32
N ILE A 52 -4.75 -4.49 -1.41
CA ILE A 52 -6.09 -3.93 -1.63
C ILE A 52 -6.10 -2.43 -1.29
N LEU A 53 -6.58 -1.61 -2.23
CA LEU A 53 -6.83 -0.20 -2.00
C LEU A 53 -8.19 -0.02 -1.33
N VAL A 54 -8.23 0.76 -0.25
CA VAL A 54 -9.47 1.05 0.49
C VAL A 54 -9.61 2.55 0.69
N ARG A 55 -10.76 3.10 0.29
CA ARG A 55 -11.09 4.52 0.46
C ARG A 55 -11.79 4.77 1.79
N ASN A 56 -13.03 4.34 1.92
CA ASN A 56 -13.82 4.46 3.15
C ASN A 56 -14.79 3.28 3.27
N ASN A 57 -14.26 2.06 3.23
CA ASN A 57 -15.08 0.86 3.26
C ASN A 57 -14.54 -0.16 4.28
N PRO A 58 -15.09 -0.22 5.52
CA PRO A 58 -14.66 -1.18 6.53
C PRO A 58 -14.91 -2.63 6.10
N PHE A 59 -15.93 -2.90 5.29
CA PHE A 59 -16.19 -4.24 4.76
C PHE A 59 -15.05 -4.72 3.86
N GLN A 60 -14.44 -3.84 3.06
CA GLN A 60 -13.24 -4.20 2.27
C GLN A 60 -12.04 -4.55 3.15
N ILE A 61 -11.87 -3.87 4.29
CA ILE A 61 -10.83 -4.17 5.27
C ILE A 61 -11.07 -5.56 5.87
N TRP A 62 -12.28 -5.80 6.37
CA TRP A 62 -12.71 -7.07 6.96
C TRP A 62 -12.63 -8.24 5.96
N PHE A 63 -13.03 -8.01 4.71
CA PHE A 63 -12.99 -9.03 3.67
C PHE A 63 -11.56 -9.32 3.24
N GLY A 64 -10.76 -8.28 2.98
CA GLY A 64 -9.35 -8.40 2.60
C GLY A 64 -8.49 -9.06 3.68
N SER A 65 -8.83 -8.91 4.96
CA SER A 65 -8.06 -9.52 6.05
C SER A 65 -8.20 -11.04 6.05
N ARG A 66 -9.37 -11.57 5.64
CA ARG A 66 -9.65 -13.01 5.51
C ARG A 66 -9.08 -13.66 4.25
N LYS A 67 -8.66 -12.90 3.23
CA LYS A 67 -8.15 -13.47 1.98
C LYS A 67 -6.64 -13.70 2.05
N THR A 68 -6.20 -14.95 1.92
CA THR A 68 -4.78 -15.33 1.98
C THR A 68 -3.95 -14.73 0.85
N PHE A 69 -4.55 -14.52 -0.33
CA PHE A 69 -3.87 -13.90 -1.47
C PHE A 69 -3.67 -12.38 -1.35
N ILE A 70 -4.31 -11.72 -0.38
CA ILE A 70 -4.08 -10.30 -0.10
C ILE A 70 -2.99 -10.19 0.95
N ASN A 71 -1.88 -9.55 0.61
CA ASN A 71 -0.71 -9.42 1.49
C ASN A 71 -0.68 -8.10 2.27
N ALA A 72 -1.28 -7.04 1.71
CA ALA A 72 -1.21 -5.70 2.27
C ALA A 72 -2.49 -4.89 2.04
N PHE A 73 -2.63 -3.81 2.81
CA PHE A 73 -3.67 -2.80 2.67
C PHE A 73 -3.07 -1.46 2.30
N HIS A 74 -3.64 -0.82 1.29
CA HIS A 74 -3.37 0.57 0.96
C HIS A 74 -4.59 1.41 1.38
N LEU A 75 -4.52 2.03 2.57
CA LEU A 75 -5.65 2.70 3.21
C LEU A 75 -5.59 4.21 3.01
N LYS A 76 -6.76 4.85 2.89
CA LYS A 76 -6.82 6.32 2.90
C LYS A 76 -6.39 6.82 4.28
N LYS A 77 -5.55 7.86 4.32
CA LYS A 77 -4.90 8.32 5.56
C LYS A 77 -5.82 8.50 6.77
N PHE A 78 -7.08 8.96 6.59
CA PHE A 78 -7.99 9.21 7.71
C PHE A 78 -8.29 7.95 8.55
N TRP A 79 -8.17 6.74 7.97
CA TRP A 79 -8.37 5.49 8.70
C TRP A 79 -7.46 5.39 9.92
N VAL A 80 -6.24 5.90 9.79
CA VAL A 80 -5.18 5.77 10.80
C VAL A 80 -4.93 7.09 11.50
N MET A 81 -5.04 8.22 10.78
CA MET A 81 -4.75 9.54 11.35
C MET A 81 -5.75 9.95 12.43
N ASN A 82 -6.98 9.41 12.42
CA ASN A 82 -7.97 9.65 13.48
C ASN A 82 -7.71 8.79 14.74
N SER A 83 -7.04 7.64 14.59
CA SER A 83 -6.66 6.79 15.72
C SER A 83 -5.58 5.79 15.30
N LYS A 84 -4.32 6.05 15.69
CA LYS A 84 -3.18 5.16 15.39
C LYS A 84 -3.33 3.77 16.00
N ARG A 85 -4.14 3.62 17.07
CA ARG A 85 -4.46 2.33 17.71
C ARG A 85 -5.04 1.33 16.72
N ILE A 86 -5.70 1.80 15.66
CA ILE A 86 -6.28 0.90 14.66
C ILE A 86 -5.23 0.01 13.99
N LEU A 87 -3.98 0.49 13.87
CA LEU A 87 -2.89 -0.26 13.26
C LEU A 87 -2.61 -1.57 13.99
N GLY A 88 -2.82 -1.63 15.31
CA GLY A 88 -2.64 -2.84 16.10
C GLY A 88 -3.59 -3.98 15.71
N TYR A 89 -4.72 -3.69 15.05
CA TYR A 89 -5.66 -4.72 14.58
C TYR A 89 -5.28 -5.28 13.20
N PHE A 90 -4.32 -4.67 12.49
CA PHE A 90 -3.88 -5.17 11.20
C PHE A 90 -2.77 -6.19 11.35
N ARG A 91 -3.06 -7.44 10.98
CA ARG A 91 -2.06 -8.53 10.90
C ARG A 91 -1.26 -8.53 9.59
N LYS A 92 -1.58 -7.60 8.68
CA LYS A 92 -1.00 -7.48 7.34
C LYS A 92 -0.38 -6.10 7.19
N ARG A 93 0.59 -5.95 6.27
CA ARG A 93 1.24 -4.66 6.02
C ARG A 93 0.21 -3.59 5.67
N VAL A 94 0.35 -2.41 6.27
CA VAL A 94 -0.48 -1.25 5.97
C VAL A 94 0.39 -0.16 5.37
N ARG A 95 -0.04 0.39 4.24
CA ARG A 95 0.53 1.60 3.65
C ARG A 95 -0.58 2.63 3.49
N LEU A 96 -0.30 3.89 3.79
CA LEU A 96 -1.29 4.96 3.61
C LEU A 96 -1.10 5.66 2.28
N TRP A 97 -2.16 6.21 1.69
CA TRP A 97 -2.05 7.02 0.48
C TRP A 97 -2.37 8.50 0.70
N THR A 98 -1.68 9.35 -0.06
CA THR A 98 -1.79 10.82 -0.13
C THR A 98 -1.43 11.54 1.18
N LEU A 99 -0.27 11.20 1.75
CA LEU A 99 0.33 11.93 2.86
C LEU A 99 1.17 13.08 2.31
N ASN A 100 0.65 14.31 2.37
CA ASN A 100 1.23 15.47 1.69
C ASN A 100 1.58 16.62 2.67
N LYS A 101 1.44 16.36 3.97
CA LYS A 101 1.82 17.28 5.04
C LYS A 101 2.94 16.65 5.86
N GLU A 102 3.90 17.48 6.26
CA GLU A 102 5.06 17.08 7.06
C GLU A 102 4.65 16.32 8.33
N LYS A 103 3.72 16.87 9.11
CA LYS A 103 3.18 16.21 10.31
C LYS A 103 2.59 14.82 10.04
N GLU A 104 1.91 14.63 8.91
CA GLU A 104 1.38 13.31 8.51
C GLU A 104 2.51 12.32 8.23
N MET A 105 3.61 12.78 7.61
CA MET A 105 4.78 11.97 7.31
C MET A 105 5.56 11.62 8.58
N GLU A 106 5.77 12.57 9.48
CA GLU A 106 6.37 12.34 10.79
C GLU A 106 5.58 11.28 11.58
N ASP A 107 4.26 11.45 11.63
CA ASP A 107 3.36 10.50 12.27
C ASP A 107 3.48 9.10 11.65
N ALA A 108 3.61 9.03 10.33
CA ALA A 108 3.77 7.77 9.62
C ALA A 108 5.13 7.10 9.90
N PHE A 109 6.24 7.86 9.88
CA PHE A 109 7.58 7.35 10.18
C PHE A 109 7.75 6.90 11.64
N ARG A 110 6.98 7.48 12.57
CA ARG A 110 6.95 7.07 13.98
C ARG A 110 5.94 5.95 14.27
N SER A 111 5.18 5.49 13.27
CA SER A 111 4.18 4.41 13.40
C SER A 111 4.68 3.09 12.83
N ASN A 112 3.98 1.98 13.11
CA ASN A 112 4.27 0.66 12.54
C ASN A 112 3.71 0.48 11.09
N LEU A 113 3.76 1.53 10.28
CA LEU A 113 3.35 1.48 8.88
C LEU A 113 4.47 0.88 8.02
N ALA A 114 4.11 0.09 7.01
CA ALA A 114 5.08 -0.43 6.05
C ALA A 114 5.52 0.61 5.00
N GLY A 115 4.92 1.81 5.02
CA GLY A 115 5.21 2.91 4.10
C GLY A 115 3.98 3.79 3.85
N PHE A 116 4.15 4.78 2.98
CA PHE A 116 3.05 5.63 2.52
C PHE A 116 3.32 6.14 1.10
N MET A 117 2.26 6.61 0.44
CA MET A 117 2.31 7.27 -0.86
C MET A 117 2.12 8.77 -0.67
N THR A 118 2.89 9.56 -1.40
CA THR A 118 2.91 11.02 -1.32
C THR A 118 3.12 11.62 -2.71
N ASP A 119 2.58 12.82 -2.90
CA ASP A 119 2.88 13.66 -4.06
C ASP A 119 4.10 14.59 -3.79
N LYS A 120 4.73 14.48 -2.61
CA LYS A 120 5.88 15.28 -2.17
C LYS A 120 7.05 14.38 -1.69
N PRO A 121 7.69 13.62 -2.59
CA PRO A 121 8.74 12.68 -2.21
C PRO A 121 9.96 13.37 -1.59
N GLU A 122 10.33 14.57 -2.02
CA GLU A 122 11.46 15.34 -1.48
C GLU A 122 11.23 15.69 -0.01
N LEU A 123 10.02 16.14 0.32
CA LEU A 123 9.61 16.40 1.70
C LEU A 123 9.66 15.12 2.54
N ALA A 124 9.18 13.99 2.00
CA ALA A 124 9.22 12.71 2.70
C ALA A 124 10.66 12.26 3.02
N VAL A 125 11.60 12.47 2.09
CA VAL A 125 13.02 12.18 2.31
C VAL A 125 13.60 13.10 3.39
N ALA A 126 13.35 14.42 3.31
CA ALA A 126 13.85 15.37 4.30
C ALA A 126 13.36 15.05 5.72
N VAL A 127 12.07 14.71 5.86
CA VAL A 127 11.47 14.31 7.15
C VAL A 127 12.07 13.01 7.66
N ARG A 128 12.24 12.00 6.77
CA ARG A 128 12.87 10.72 7.14
C ARG A 128 14.26 10.93 7.70
N ASP A 129 15.09 11.69 6.98
CA ASP A 129 16.49 11.90 7.34
C ASP A 129 16.62 12.66 8.66
N ARG A 130 15.75 13.65 8.88
CA ARG A 130 15.65 14.34 10.18
C ARG A 130 15.33 13.36 11.32
N ILE A 131 14.32 12.50 11.15
CA ILE A 131 13.93 11.51 12.18
C ILE A 131 15.03 10.47 12.44
N ILE A 132 15.74 10.02 11.40
CA ILE A 132 16.87 9.10 11.55
C ILE A 132 17.98 9.77 12.37
N ASN A 133 18.31 11.02 12.05
CA ASN A 133 19.34 11.78 12.74
C ASN A 133 18.98 12.11 14.20
N GLU A 134 17.70 12.34 14.51
CA GLU A 134 17.22 12.49 15.90
C GLU A 134 17.46 11.22 16.71
N LYS A 135 17.05 10.05 16.18
CA LYS A 135 17.24 8.76 16.86
C LYS A 135 18.70 8.39 17.07
N ALA A 136 19.58 8.77 16.15
CA ALA A 136 21.02 8.53 16.27
C ALA A 136 21.69 9.36 17.37
N LYS A 137 21.05 10.44 17.85
CA LYS A 137 21.54 11.26 18.98
C LYS A 137 21.03 10.80 20.34
N GLU A 138 20.00 9.95 20.37
CA GLU A 138 19.36 9.44 21.59
C GLU A 138 19.93 8.09 22.07
N GLY A 139 20.75 7.42 21.26
CA GLY A 139 21.41 6.14 21.58
C GLY A 139 22.92 6.28 21.65
#